data_AF-A0A4Q0I028-F1
#
_entry.id   AF-A0A4Q0I028-F1
#
_cell.length_a   1.000
_cell.length_b   1.000
_cell.length_c   1.000
_cell.angle_alpha   90.00
_cell.angle_beta   90.00
_cell.angle_gamma   90.00
#
_symmetry.space_group_name_H-M   'P 1'
#
loop_
_entity.id
_entity.type
_entity.pdbx_description
1 polymer ?
#
loop_
_entity_poly.entity_id
_entity_poly.type
_entity_poly.pdbx_seq_one_letter_code
_entity_poly.pdbx_strand_id
1 'polypeptide(L)' 'MLGEGWTRGTYGSAGTGWKFTNGDKSVFYHPGGGVHEGSYVGISSGQMGKVKVVGSDYKPLAGDKATIIQK' A
#
# COMPACT_ATOMS: atom_id res chain seq x y z
N MET A 1 -4.80 16.76 -1.31
CA MET A 1 -4.74 16.28 0.09
C MET A 1 -6.07 15.60 0.42
N LEU A 2 -6.08 14.55 1.24
CA LEU A 2 -7.28 13.73 1.55
C LEU A 2 -8.25 14.36 2.59
N GLY A 3 -8.10 15.65 2.88
CA GLY A 3 -8.85 16.35 3.92
C GLY A 3 -8.12 16.44 5.25
N GLU A 4 -8.82 16.95 6.26
CA GLU A 4 -8.31 17.15 7.62
C GLU A 4 -7.94 15.82 8.31
N GLY A 5 -6.93 15.87 9.18
CA GLY A 5 -6.45 14.71 9.95
C GLY A 5 -5.58 13.72 9.16
N TRP A 6 -5.34 13.96 7.87
CA TRP A 6 -4.44 13.13 7.06
C TRP A 6 -3.02 13.69 7.02
N THR A 7 -2.06 12.85 7.42
CA THR A 7 -0.63 13.16 7.34
C THR A 7 0.01 12.44 6.17
N ARG A 8 0.79 13.17 5.35
CA ARG A 8 1.59 12.57 4.26
C ARG A 8 2.96 12.15 4.76
N GLY A 9 3.45 11.01 4.30
CA GLY A 9 4.81 10.53 4.53
C GLY A 9 5.31 9.62 3.42
N THR A 10 6.53 9.09 3.60
CA THR A 10 7.14 8.10 2.70
C THR A 10 6.65 6.67 3.01
N TYR A 11 6.73 5.79 2.01
CA TYR A 11 6.35 4.38 2.10
C TYR A 11 7.39 3.46 1.45
N GLY A 12 7.45 2.21 1.93
CA GLY A 12 8.46 1.23 1.54
C GLY A 12 9.80 1.46 2.26
N SER A 13 10.61 0.40 2.36
CA SER A 13 11.93 0.46 3.01
C SER A 13 12.90 1.43 2.32
N ALA A 14 12.77 1.57 1.00
CA ALA A 14 13.54 2.53 0.21
C ALA A 14 13.04 3.99 0.33
N GLY A 15 11.88 4.22 0.95
CA GLY A 15 11.29 5.56 1.12
C GLY A 15 10.86 6.25 -0.18
N THR A 16 10.85 5.54 -1.31
CA THR A 16 10.50 6.06 -2.64
C THR A 16 9.00 6.10 -2.91
N GLY A 17 8.21 5.39 -2.09
CA GLY A 17 6.75 5.46 -2.12
C GLY A 17 6.18 6.58 -1.26
N TRP A 18 4.85 6.71 -1.29
CA TRP A 18 4.13 7.66 -0.44
C TRP A 18 3.02 6.95 0.34
N LYS A 19 2.66 7.53 1.49
CA LYS A 19 1.48 7.14 2.26
C LYS A 19 0.77 8.36 2.83
N PHE A 20 -0.53 8.22 3.01
CA PHE A 20 -1.35 9.07 3.85
C PHE A 20 -1.86 8.24 5.02
N THR A 21 -1.82 8.79 6.22
CA THR A 21 -2.28 8.12 7.46
C THR A 21 -3.26 9.00 8.23
N ASN A 22 -4.28 8.39 8.80
CA ASN A 22 -5.23 9.02 9.72
C ASN A 22 -5.70 7.95 10.73
N GLY A 23 -5.15 7.96 11.95
CA GLY A 23 -5.39 6.93 12.95
C GLY A 23 -4.96 5.54 12.47
N ASP A 24 -5.89 4.59 12.50
CA ASP A 24 -5.69 3.21 12.01
C ASP A 24 -5.80 3.07 10.49
N LYS A 25 -6.12 4.15 9.77
CA LYS A 25 -6.36 4.16 8.33
C LYS A 25 -5.11 4.60 7.58
N SER A 26 -4.86 3.97 6.44
CA SER A 26 -3.84 4.41 5.50
C SER A 26 -4.22 4.19 4.05
N VAL A 27 -3.73 5.08 3.20
CA VAL A 27 -3.70 4.94 1.73
C VAL A 27 -2.24 5.05 1.31
N PHE A 28 -1.72 4.11 0.54
CA PHE A 28 -0.30 4.05 0.23
C PHE A 28 -0.04 3.64 -1.22
N TYR A 29 1.15 4.00 -1.68
CA TYR A 29 1.70 3.63 -2.97
C TYR A 29 3.14 3.14 -2.81
N HIS A 30 3.44 2.03 -3.46
CA HIS A 30 4.78 1.49 -3.62
C HIS A 30 5.17 1.50 -5.11
N PRO A 31 6.27 2.15 -5.51
CA PRO A 31 6.63 2.36 -6.91
C PRO A 31 7.22 1.13 -7.62
N GLY A 32 7.05 -0.07 -7.07
CA GLY A 32 7.73 -1.28 -7.51
C GLY A 32 9.16 -1.39 -6.96
N GLY A 33 9.84 -2.47 -7.32
CA GLY A 33 11.07 -2.95 -6.72
C GLY A 33 10.85 -3.73 -5.42
N GLY A 34 11.96 -4.19 -4.84
CA GLY A 34 11.95 -5.01 -3.63
C GLY A 34 11.28 -6.38 -3.85
N VAL A 35 10.80 -6.97 -2.76
CA VAL A 35 10.29 -8.36 -2.73
C VAL A 35 9.01 -8.60 -3.54
N HIS A 36 8.24 -7.54 -3.80
CA HIS A 36 6.99 -7.61 -4.56
C HIS A 36 7.17 -7.29 -6.05
N GLU A 37 8.36 -6.87 -6.47
CA GLU A 37 8.75 -6.54 -7.85
C GLU A 37 7.91 -5.42 -8.49
N GLY A 38 6.61 -5.63 -8.69
CA GLY A 38 5.69 -4.66 -9.27
C GLY A 38 5.18 -3.56 -8.34
N SER A 39 4.71 -2.49 -8.96
CA SER A 39 4.09 -1.36 -8.25
C SER A 39 2.68 -1.70 -7.74
N TYR A 40 2.26 -1.04 -6.66
CA TYR A 40 0.90 -1.20 -6.13
C TYR A 40 0.44 0.04 -5.39
N VAL A 41 -0.88 0.24 -5.39
CA VAL A 41 -1.58 1.10 -4.43
C VAL A 41 -2.32 0.22 -3.44
N GLY A 42 -2.56 0.73 -2.25
CA GLY A 42 -3.36 -0.01 -1.27
C GLY A 42 -4.00 0.86 -0.22
N ILE A 43 -4.94 0.23 0.46
CA ILE A 43 -5.64 0.79 1.61
C ILE A 43 -5.50 -0.18 2.79
N SER A 44 -5.46 0.37 4.00
CA SER A 44 -5.50 -0.43 5.23
C SER A 44 -6.35 0.28 6.26
N SER A 45 -7.15 -0.49 7.00
CA SER A 45 -7.81 -0.05 8.24
C SER A 45 -7.87 -1.22 9.23
N GLY A 46 -8.07 -0.93 10.52
CA GLY A 46 -8.24 -1.98 11.52
C GLY A 46 -9.44 -2.87 11.24
N GLN A 47 -10.54 -2.29 10.75
CA GLN A 47 -11.80 -3.00 10.48
C GLN A 47 -11.76 -3.82 9.18
N MET A 48 -11.17 -3.29 8.10
CA MET A 48 -11.20 -3.92 6.77
C MET A 48 -9.93 -4.73 6.45
N GLY A 49 -8.91 -4.66 7.30
CA GLY A 49 -7.60 -5.21 6.99
C GLY A 49 -6.93 -4.44 5.85
N LYS A 50 -6.08 -5.13 5.08
CA LYS A 50 -5.26 -4.53 4.02
C LYS A 50 -5.72 -5.01 2.65
N VAL A 51 -5.86 -4.09 1.71
CA VAL A 51 -6.15 -4.38 0.30
C VAL A 51 -5.07 -3.74 -0.56
N LYS A 52 -4.61 -4.45 -1.58
CA LYS A 52 -3.66 -3.95 -2.59
C LYS A 52 -4.27 -4.11 -3.98
N VAL A 53 -4.18 -3.07 -4.78
CA VAL A 53 -4.44 -3.11 -6.23
C VAL A 53 -3.10 -3.14 -6.93
N VAL A 54 -2.88 -4.18 -7.72
CA VAL A 54 -1.55 -4.55 -8.22
C VAL A 54 -1.57 -4.75 -9.73
N GLY A 55 -0.40 -4.61 -10.37
CA GLY A 55 -0.20 -4.95 -11.78
C GLY A 55 0.25 -6.40 -12.00
N SER A 56 0.39 -6.78 -13.27
CA SER A 56 0.87 -8.11 -13.69
C SER A 56 2.31 -8.42 -13.27
N ASP A 57 3.08 -7.39 -12.96
CA ASP A 57 4.45 -7.45 -12.45
C ASP A 57 4.53 -7.68 -10.93
N TYR A 58 3.39 -7.68 -10.23
CA TYR A 58 3.35 -7.89 -8.79
C TYR A 58 3.55 -9.36 -8.42
N LYS A 59 4.51 -9.58 -7.54
CA LYS A 59 4.82 -10.88 -6.95
C LYS A 59 4.19 -11.01 -5.56
N PRO A 60 3.14 -11.85 -5.39
CA PRO A 60 2.61 -12.15 -4.08
C PRO A 60 3.64 -12.94 -3.25
N LEU A 61 3.68 -12.67 -1.95
CA LEU A 61 4.51 -13.41 -1.01
C LEU A 61 3.66 -14.45 -0.26
N ALA A 62 4.24 -15.61 0.02
CA ALA A 62 3.59 -16.61 0.86
C ALA A 62 3.28 -16.00 2.24
N GLY A 63 2.02 -16.10 2.66
CA GLY A 63 1.55 -15.54 3.93
C GLY A 63 1.18 -14.05 3.90
N ASP A 64 1.19 -13.38 2.73
CA ASP A 64 0.64 -12.02 2.63
C ASP A 64 -0.86 -12.05 2.98
N LYS A 65 -1.23 -11.28 4.02
CA LYS A 65 -2.60 -11.20 4.52
C LYS A 65 -3.44 -10.13 3.82
N ALA A 66 -2.84 -9.43 2.84
CA ALA A 66 -3.57 -8.46 2.06
C ALA A 66 -4.52 -9.15 1.06
N THR A 67 -5.73 -8.62 0.91
CA THR A 67 -6.58 -8.95 -0.24
C THR A 67 -5.95 -8.33 -1.49
N ILE A 68 -5.71 -9.13 -2.52
CA ILE A 68 -5.07 -8.69 -3.77
C ILE A 68 -6.13 -8.56 -4.87
N ILE A 69 -6.17 -7.39 -5.51
CA ILE A 69 -6.99 -7.11 -6.68
C ILE A 69 -6.04 -6.87 -7.86
N GLN A 70 -6.18 -7.68 -8.91
CA GLN A 70 -5.44 -7.50 -10.17
C GLN A 70 -6.14 -6.44 -11.02
N LYS A 71 -5.37 -5.51 -11.60
CA LYS A 71 -5.87 -4.46 -12.50
C LYS A 71 -5.86 -4.90 -13.97
#